data_AF-A0A1P8U5V8-F1
#
_entry.id   AF-A0A1P8U5V8-F1
#
_cell.length_a   1.000
_cell.length_b   1.000
_cell.length_c   1.000
_cell.angle_alpha   90.00
_cell.angle_beta   90.00
_cell.angle_gamma   90.00
#
_symmetry.space_group_name_H-M   'P 1'
#
loop_
_entity.id
_entity.type
_entity.pdbx_description
1 polymer ?
#
loop_
_entity_poly.entity_id
_entity_poly.type
_entity_poly.pdbx_seq_one_letter_code
_entity_poly.pdbx_strand_id
1 'polypeptide(L)'
;MIGIGYEGLSVDQLVARLQADGVEVLVDVRMTPLSRKPGFSKRALSEALSAAGIRYLHDRRLGNPKDNRAAYADASSDAGATARARYREIISSGDGAAAVRDLAALAEERAVAVLCFEADQAHCHREQVIAAVAGSAVLV
;
A
#
# COMPACT_ATOMS: atom_id res chain seq x y z
N MET A 1 10.63 5.25 -3.09
CA MET A 1 9.28 4.86 -2.62
C MET A 1 9.36 4.38 -1.17
N ILE A 2 8.37 4.71 -0.33
CA ILE A 2 8.27 4.25 1.06
C ILE A 2 6.94 3.52 1.32
N GLY A 3 6.87 2.74 2.40
CA GLY A 3 5.63 2.15 2.90
C GLY A 3 5.15 2.84 4.18
N ILE A 4 3.84 3.04 4.33
CA ILE A 4 3.25 3.65 5.51
C ILE A 4 1.96 2.94 5.93
N GLY A 5 1.81 2.71 7.24
CA GLY A 5 0.61 2.20 7.87
C GLY A 5 -0.04 3.28 8.73
N TYR A 6 -1.37 3.29 8.83
CA TYR A 6 -2.11 4.32 9.60
C TYR A 6 -2.70 3.85 10.93
N GLU A 7 -2.50 2.58 11.28
CA GLU A 7 -2.73 2.09 12.64
C GLU A 7 -1.93 2.96 13.63
N GLY A 8 -2.57 3.37 14.73
CA GLY A 8 -1.98 4.31 15.67
C GLY A 8 -1.94 5.80 15.24
N LEU A 9 -2.08 6.15 13.95
CA LEU A 9 -1.97 7.55 13.47
C LEU A 9 -3.32 8.26 13.24
N SER A 10 -3.45 9.52 13.63
CA SER A 10 -4.50 10.39 13.08
C SER A 10 -4.22 10.73 11.60
N VAL A 11 -5.21 11.24 10.88
CA VAL A 11 -5.00 11.69 9.48
C VAL A 11 -4.00 12.84 9.42
N ASP A 12 -4.01 13.76 10.38
CA ASP A 12 -3.06 14.88 10.45
C ASP A 12 -1.63 14.38 10.70
N GLN A 13 -1.45 13.39 11.57
CA GLN A 13 -0.15 12.76 11.81
C GLN A 13 0.38 12.05 10.56
N LEU A 14 -0.50 11.36 9.81
CA LEU A 14 -0.14 10.75 8.54
C LEU A 14 0.32 11.82 7.54
N VAL A 15 -0.49 12.87 7.34
CA VAL A 15 -0.20 13.96 6.40
C VAL A 15 1.12 14.65 6.75
N ALA A 16 1.33 15.00 8.02
CA ALA A 16 2.57 15.63 8.48
C ALA A 16 3.79 14.74 8.22
N ARG A 17 3.66 13.42 8.42
CA ARG A 17 4.75 12.47 8.13
C ARG A 17 5.05 12.41 6.64
N LEU A 18 4.03 12.33 5.79
CA LEU A 18 4.20 12.30 4.34
C LEU A 18 4.87 13.58 3.80
N GLN A 19 4.51 14.74 4.33
CA GLN A 19 5.15 16.01 3.97
C GLN A 19 6.61 16.05 4.43
N ALA A 20 6.90 15.59 5.65
CA ALA A 20 8.28 15.51 6.15
C ALA A 20 9.16 14.58 5.31
N ASP A 21 8.58 13.49 4.79
CA ASP A 21 9.26 12.54 3.91
C ASP A 21 9.24 12.99 2.42
N GLY A 22 8.71 14.18 2.11
CA GLY A 22 8.68 14.74 0.76
C GLY A 22 7.80 13.98 -0.23
N VAL A 23 6.79 13.26 0.25
CA VAL A 23 5.91 12.43 -0.59
C VAL A 23 5.01 13.32 -1.45
N GLU A 24 4.99 13.06 -2.76
CA GLU A 24 4.14 13.73 -3.74
C GLU A 24 2.86 12.94 -4.04
N VAL A 25 2.95 11.61 -3.99
CA VAL A 25 1.82 10.71 -4.31
C VAL A 25 1.68 9.62 -3.26
N LEU A 26 0.48 9.49 -2.70
CA LEU A 26 0.12 8.36 -1.85
C LEU A 26 -0.76 7.38 -2.64
N VAL A 27 -0.27 6.14 -2.79
CA VAL A 27 -0.99 5.02 -3.41
C VAL A 27 -1.58 4.15 -2.31
N ASP A 28 -2.89 4.20 -2.17
CA ASP A 28 -3.68 3.35 -1.30
C ASP A 28 -3.86 1.97 -1.94
N VAL A 29 -3.25 0.96 -1.33
CA VAL A 29 -3.30 -0.43 -1.80
C VAL A 29 -4.30 -1.26 -0.99
N ARG A 30 -5.24 -0.63 -0.27
CA ARG A 30 -6.34 -1.37 0.35
C ARG A 30 -7.26 -1.89 -0.73
N MET A 31 -7.60 -3.18 -0.68
CA MET A 31 -8.62 -3.77 -1.57
C MET A 31 -9.94 -3.01 -1.49
N THR A 32 -10.31 -2.56 -0.29
CA THR A 32 -11.46 -1.68 -0.05
C THR A 32 -11.00 -0.53 0.83
N PRO A 33 -10.97 0.72 0.33
CA PRO A 33 -10.50 1.89 1.07
C PRO A 33 -11.59 2.44 2.00
N LEU A 34 -12.16 1.55 2.81
CA LEU A 34 -13.14 1.84 3.85
C LEU A 34 -12.44 1.69 5.20
N SER A 35 -12.59 2.71 6.04
CA SER A 35 -12.05 2.71 7.40
C SER A 35 -13.06 3.30 8.36
N ARG A 36 -13.15 2.73 9.56
CA ARG A 36 -13.88 3.31 10.69
C ARG A 36 -13.07 4.37 11.42
N LYS A 37 -11.75 4.44 11.16
CA LYS A 37 -10.88 5.44 11.75
C LYS A 37 -11.17 6.80 11.10
N PRO A 38 -11.43 7.87 11.88
CA PRO A 38 -11.71 9.20 11.34
C PRO A 38 -10.62 9.66 10.37
N GLY A 39 -11.03 10.22 9.22
CA GLY A 39 -10.12 10.71 8.19
C GLY A 39 -9.57 9.67 7.21
N PHE A 40 -9.80 8.36 7.42
CA PHE A 40 -9.21 7.30 6.58
C PHE A 40 -10.18 6.61 5.61
N SER A 41 -11.41 7.13 5.46
CA SER A 41 -12.26 6.76 4.32
C SER A 41 -11.68 7.36 3.04
N LYS A 42 -11.90 6.73 1.87
CA LYS A 42 -11.37 7.20 0.58
C LYS A 42 -11.54 8.71 0.36
N ARG A 43 -12.77 9.22 0.57
CA ARG A 43 -13.08 10.63 0.37
C ARG A 43 -12.34 11.54 1.34
N ALA A 44 -12.45 11.27 2.64
CA ALA A 44 -11.82 12.11 3.67
C ALA A 44 -10.29 12.12 3.56
N LEU A 45 -9.69 10.96 3.28
CA LEU A 45 -8.25 10.85 3.10
C LEU A 45 -7.79 11.61 1.85
N SER A 46 -8.51 11.46 0.74
CA SER A 46 -8.22 12.21 -0.49
C SER A 46 -8.32 13.72 -0.29
N GLU A 47 -9.33 14.19 0.44
CA GLU A 47 -9.51 15.62 0.76
C GLU A 47 -8.35 16.15 1.63
N ALA A 48 -7.97 15.42 2.69
CA ALA A 48 -6.86 15.80 3.57
C ALA A 48 -5.51 15.83 2.85
N LEU A 49 -5.21 14.83 2.01
CA LEU A 49 -3.98 14.78 1.22
C LEU A 49 -3.94 15.89 0.18
N SER A 50 -5.06 16.15 -0.52
CA SER A 50 -5.14 17.22 -1.51
C SER A 50 -4.92 18.60 -0.89
N ALA A 51 -5.43 18.84 0.32
CA ALA A 51 -5.18 20.09 1.05
C ALA A 51 -3.70 20.28 1.41
N ALA A 52 -2.95 19.19 1.52
CA ALA A 52 -1.51 19.18 1.78
C ALA A 52 -0.63 19.13 0.50
N GLY A 53 -1.25 19.17 -0.70
CA GLY A 53 -0.54 19.08 -1.97
C GLY A 53 -0.12 17.65 -2.37
N ILE A 54 -0.62 16.62 -1.68
CA ILE A 54 -0.29 15.22 -1.95
C ILE A 54 -1.39 14.59 -2.81
N ARG A 55 -1.01 14.02 -3.95
CA ARG A 55 -1.94 13.31 -4.82
C ARG A 55 -2.34 11.99 -4.18
N TYR A 56 -3.65 11.72 -4.10
CA TYR A 56 -4.17 10.43 -3.67
C TYR A 56 -4.54 9.55 -4.87
N LEU A 57 -4.02 8.33 -4.91
CA LEU A 57 -4.39 7.28 -5.86
C LEU A 57 -4.84 6.04 -5.09
N HIS A 58 -5.85 5.34 -5.61
CA HIS A 58 -6.28 4.06 -5.05
C HIS A 58 -6.13 2.98 -6.11
N ASP A 59 -5.30 1.98 -5.83
CA ASP A 59 -5.11 0.84 -6.71
C ASP A 59 -5.53 -0.46 -6.02
N ARG A 60 -6.75 -0.89 -6.34
CA ARG A 60 -7.31 -2.12 -5.79
C ARG A 60 -6.62 -3.39 -6.30
N ARG A 61 -5.91 -3.34 -7.43
CA ARG A 61 -5.21 -4.49 -8.03
C ARG A 61 -4.07 -4.98 -7.12
N LEU A 62 -3.53 -4.07 -6.31
CA LEU A 62 -2.50 -4.31 -5.30
C LEU A 62 -3.09 -4.62 -3.90
N GLY A 63 -4.38 -4.92 -3.80
CA GLY A 63 -5.04 -5.19 -2.53
C GLY A 63 -4.99 -6.65 -2.10
N ASN A 64 -4.84 -6.90 -0.80
CA ASN A 64 -5.01 -8.24 -0.24
C ASN A 64 -6.50 -8.64 -0.14
N PRO A 65 -6.95 -9.72 -0.81
CA PRO A 65 -8.34 -10.19 -0.78
C PRO A 65 -8.85 -10.45 0.64
N LYS A 66 -10.15 -10.21 0.88
CA LYS A 66 -10.74 -10.28 2.23
C LYS A 66 -10.59 -11.66 2.88
N ASP A 67 -10.74 -12.71 2.08
CA ASP A 67 -10.60 -14.10 2.47
C ASP A 67 -9.14 -14.52 2.74
N ASN A 68 -8.16 -13.72 2.29
CA ASN A 68 -6.74 -14.00 2.49
C ASN A 68 -6.12 -13.27 3.70
N ARG A 69 -6.74 -12.16 4.15
CA ARG A 69 -6.18 -11.26 5.18
C ARG A 69 -5.94 -11.92 6.54
N ALA A 70 -6.84 -12.77 7.01
CA ALA A 70 -6.78 -13.31 8.37
C ALA A 70 -5.53 -14.16 8.61
N ALA A 71 -5.20 -15.04 7.65
CA ALA A 71 -4.01 -15.88 7.73
C ALA A 71 -2.72 -15.12 7.39
N TYR A 72 -2.80 -14.10 6.53
CA TYR A 72 -1.63 -13.37 6.02
C TYR A 72 -0.74 -12.78 7.13
N ALA A 73 -1.34 -12.29 8.22
CA ALA A 73 -0.61 -11.61 9.29
C ALA A 73 0.33 -12.55 10.07
N ASP A 74 0.01 -13.84 10.17
CA ASP A 74 0.82 -14.83 10.89
C ASP A 74 1.72 -15.60 9.93
N ALA A 75 2.84 -14.99 9.55
CA ALA A 75 3.83 -15.60 8.66
C ALA A 75 4.51 -16.86 9.23
N SER A 76 4.34 -17.16 10.53
CA SER A 76 4.94 -18.33 11.18
C SER A 76 4.12 -19.61 11.01
N SER A 77 2.84 -19.48 10.60
CA SER A 77 1.94 -20.61 10.36
C SER A 77 1.96 -21.08 8.91
N ASP A 78 1.67 -22.35 8.67
CA ASP A 78 1.48 -22.90 7.31
C ASP A 78 0.37 -22.15 6.54
N ALA A 79 -0.69 -21.75 7.24
CA ALA A 79 -1.78 -20.97 6.68
C ALA A 79 -1.30 -19.58 6.23
N GLY A 80 -0.45 -18.92 7.02
CA GLY A 80 0.11 -17.62 6.65
C GLY A 80 1.15 -17.71 5.55
N ALA A 81 1.99 -18.76 5.54
CA ALA A 81 2.89 -19.03 4.41
C ALA A 81 2.10 -19.21 3.11
N THR A 82 1.00 -19.97 3.15
CA THR A 82 0.08 -20.14 2.02
C THR A 82 -0.57 -18.83 1.61
N ALA A 83 -1.06 -18.03 2.55
CA ALA A 83 -1.69 -16.74 2.28
C ALA A 83 -0.71 -15.72 1.66
N ARG A 84 0.55 -15.73 2.10
CA ARG A 84 1.62 -14.88 1.57
C ARG A 84 2.02 -15.32 0.15
N ALA A 85 2.12 -16.63 -0.10
CA ALA A 85 2.36 -17.16 -1.44
C ALA A 85 1.21 -16.81 -2.41
N ARG A 86 -0.04 -16.97 -1.97
CA ARG A 86 -1.22 -16.58 -2.74
C ARG A 86 -1.22 -15.09 -3.09
N TYR A 87 -0.89 -14.24 -2.14
CA TYR A 87 -0.80 -12.80 -2.41
C TYR A 87 0.32 -12.46 -3.39
N ARG A 88 1.47 -13.14 -3.30
CA ARG A 88 2.56 -12.99 -4.27
C ARG A 88 2.09 -13.27 -5.69
N GLU A 89 1.39 -14.39 -5.88
CA GLU A 89 0.84 -14.78 -7.19
C GLU A 89 -0.14 -13.73 -7.74
N ILE A 90 -0.97 -13.16 -6.87
CA ILE A 90 -1.92 -12.09 -7.25
C ILE A 90 -1.18 -10.87 -7.82
N ILE A 91 -0.10 -10.44 -7.18
CA ILE A 91 0.64 -9.24 -7.63
C ILE A 91 1.70 -9.53 -8.71
N SER A 92 2.03 -10.79 -8.97
CA SER A 92 2.96 -11.21 -10.03
C SER A 92 2.28 -11.66 -11.32
N SER A 93 0.95 -11.70 -11.37
CA SER A 93 0.18 -12.14 -12.54
C SER A 93 -0.89 -11.14 -12.96
N GLY A 94 -1.35 -11.23 -14.22
CA GLY A 94 -2.48 -10.47 -14.76
C GLY A 94 -2.46 -8.98 -14.44
N ASP A 95 -3.57 -8.48 -13.90
CA ASP A 95 -3.76 -7.08 -13.49
C ASP A 95 -2.83 -6.65 -12.36
N GLY A 96 -2.43 -7.57 -11.48
CA GLY A 96 -1.50 -7.27 -10.39
C GLY A 96 -0.10 -6.95 -10.91
N ALA A 97 0.40 -7.76 -11.86
CA ALA A 97 1.67 -7.50 -12.51
C ALA A 97 1.67 -6.17 -13.28
N ALA A 98 0.55 -5.83 -13.94
CA ALA A 98 0.38 -4.54 -14.58
C ALA A 98 0.41 -3.38 -13.56
N ALA A 99 -0.29 -3.52 -12.43
CA ALA A 99 -0.30 -2.53 -11.37
C ALA A 99 1.09 -2.33 -10.72
N VAL A 100 1.88 -3.38 -10.56
CA VAL A 100 3.28 -3.28 -10.10
C VAL A 100 4.12 -2.46 -11.08
N ARG A 101 3.97 -2.68 -12.40
CA ARG A 101 4.67 -1.88 -13.42
C ARG A 101 4.21 -0.42 -13.41
N ASP A 102 2.91 -0.16 -13.32
CA ASP A 102 2.36 1.19 -13.23
C ASP A 102 2.93 1.92 -11.99
N LEU A 103 2.99 1.24 -10.85
CA LEU A 103 3.55 1.77 -9.60
C LEU A 103 5.06 2.00 -9.69
N ALA A 104 5.79 1.10 -10.36
CA ALA A 104 7.23 1.25 -10.59
C ALA A 104 7.53 2.48 -11.45
N ALA A 105 6.86 2.64 -12.60
CA ALA A 105 7.00 3.81 -13.46
C ALA A 105 6.65 5.12 -12.71
N LEU A 106 5.58 5.11 -11.90
CA LEU A 106 5.22 6.26 -11.07
C LEU A 106 6.32 6.59 -10.04
N ALA A 107 6.95 5.57 -9.46
CA ALA A 107 8.01 5.73 -8.46
C ALA A 107 9.37 6.16 -9.05
N GLU A 108 9.58 5.98 -10.36
CA GLU A 108 10.74 6.55 -11.08
C GLU A 108 10.61 8.07 -11.24
N GLU A 109 9.39 8.57 -11.36
CA GLU A 109 9.15 9.98 -11.65
C GLU A 109 8.76 10.84 -10.44
N ARG A 110 8.31 10.24 -9.34
CA ARG A 110 7.74 10.95 -8.18
C ARG A 110 8.12 10.30 -6.85
N ALA A 111 8.12 11.09 -5.80
CA ALA A 111 8.21 10.57 -4.43
C ALA A 111 6.89 9.88 -4.02
N VAL A 112 6.87 8.55 -4.08
CA VAL A 112 5.66 7.74 -3.79
C VAL A 112 5.69 7.11 -2.39
N ALA A 113 4.54 7.13 -1.71
CA ALA A 113 4.26 6.31 -0.54
C ALA A 113 3.14 5.29 -0.82
N VAL A 114 3.30 4.06 -0.32
CA VAL A 114 2.28 2.99 -0.40
C VAL A 114 1.60 2.80 0.95
N LEU A 115 0.27 2.92 0.98
CA LEU A 115 -0.53 2.91 2.22
C LEU A 115 -1.29 1.58 2.41
N CYS A 116 -1.15 0.98 3.59
CA CYS A 116 -2.09 -0.02 4.14
C CYS A 116 -2.54 0.35 5.57
N PHE A 117 -3.25 -0.53 6.27
CA PHE A 117 -3.75 -0.24 7.62
C PHE A 117 -2.65 -0.42 8.66
N GLU A 118 -2.05 -1.61 8.69
CA GLU A 118 -1.17 -2.14 9.73
C GLU A 118 0.05 -1.26 9.92
N ALA A 119 0.44 -0.93 11.17
CA ALA A 119 1.62 -0.10 11.40
C ALA A 119 2.90 -0.82 10.96
N ASP A 120 3.01 -2.10 11.29
CA ASP A 120 4.14 -2.94 10.96
C ASP A 120 4.09 -3.42 9.50
N GLN A 121 5.16 -3.12 8.76
CA GLN A 121 5.28 -3.52 7.36
C GLN A 121 5.49 -5.03 7.20
N ALA A 122 6.24 -5.68 8.10
CA ALA A 122 6.59 -7.10 7.98
C ALA A 122 5.36 -8.03 8.01
N HIS A 123 4.27 -7.54 8.61
CA HIS A 123 3.01 -8.25 8.76
C HIS A 123 1.90 -7.74 7.80
N CYS A 124 2.23 -6.83 6.87
CA CYS A 124 1.29 -6.27 5.88
C CYS A 124 1.62 -6.74 4.45
N HIS A 125 0.60 -6.75 3.58
CA HIS A 125 0.78 -7.01 2.15
C HIS A 125 1.61 -5.96 1.42
N ARG A 126 1.69 -4.72 1.96
CA ARG A 126 2.49 -3.64 1.37
C ARG A 126 3.98 -3.99 1.24
N GLU A 127 4.51 -4.85 2.11
CA GLU A 127 5.89 -5.33 2.01
C GLU A 127 6.14 -6.01 0.67
N GLN A 128 5.27 -6.94 0.28
CA GLN A 128 5.40 -7.66 -0.99
C GLN A 128 5.20 -6.74 -2.20
N VAL A 129 4.34 -5.71 -2.09
CA VAL A 129 4.19 -4.69 -3.14
C VAL A 129 5.49 -3.91 -3.34
N ILE A 130 6.09 -3.43 -2.25
CA ILE A 130 7.35 -2.67 -2.29
C ILE A 130 8.48 -3.54 -2.83
N ALA A 131 8.57 -4.80 -2.39
CA ALA A 131 9.56 -5.76 -2.89
C ALA A 131 9.38 -6.04 -4.39
N ALA A 132 8.16 -6.21 -4.88
CA ALA A 132 7.87 -6.45 -6.28
C ALA A 132 8.26 -5.27 -7.18
N VAL A 133 8.00 -4.03 -6.74
CA VAL A 133 8.44 -2.82 -7.45
C VAL A 133 9.96 -2.71 -7.46
N ALA A 134 10.63 -2.93 -6.32
CA ALA A 134 12.09 -2.90 -6.26
C ALA A 134 12.74 -3.95 -7.17
N GLY A 135 12.17 -5.15 -7.27
CA GLY A 135 12.62 -6.19 -8.19
C GLY A 135 12.34 -5.89 -9.67
N SER A 136 11.29 -5.10 -9.96
CA SER A 136 10.96 -4.70 -11.33
C SER A 136 11.95 -3.68 -11.91
N ALA A 137 12.57 -2.86 -11.05
CA ALA A 137 13.59 -1.87 -11.44
C ALA A 137 14.94 -2.51 -11.85
N VAL A 138 15.17 -3.79 -11.55
CA VAL A 138 16.43 -4.51 -11.86
C VAL A 138 16.43 -5.13 -13.28
N LEU A 139 15.28 -5.08 -13.99
CA LEU A 139 15.10 -5.67 -15.31
C LEU A 139 15.24 -4.68 -16.48
N VAL A 140 15.81 -3.50 -16.25
CA VAL A 140 16.07 -2.47 -17.28
C VAL A 140 17.56 -2.28 -17.50
#